data_AF-A0A967R5F8-F1
#
_entry.id   AF-A0A967R5F8-F1
#
_cell.length_a   1.000
_cell.length_b   1.000
_cell.length_c   1.000
_cell.angle_alpha   90.00
_cell.angle_beta   90.00
_cell.angle_gamma   90.00
#
_symmetry.space_group_name_H-M   'P 1'
#
loop_
_entity.id
_entity.type
_entity.pdbx_description
1 polymer ?
#
loop_
_entity_poly.entity_id
_entity_poly.type
_entity_poly.pdbx_seq_one_letter_code
_entity_poly.pdbx_strand_id
1 'polypeptide(L)'
;GAEKLSFFLDFTDRSTSVLFGDGAGAVVLEASDADGGLLASELGTDGSQAGILCVRHSGTEDNVAASTRHGVYMEGQSVFRLAVEAMGDASARV
;
A
#
# COMPACT_ATOMS: atom_id res chain seq x y z
N GLY A 1 -13.32 0.46 -3.26
CA GLY A 1 -12.53 1.68 -2.99
C GLY A 1 -12.02 2.27 -4.28
N ALA A 2 -11.48 3.48 -4.22
CA ALA A 2 -10.84 4.16 -5.35
C ALA A 2 -9.55 4.81 -4.87
N GLU A 3 -8.53 4.78 -5.71
CA GLU A 3 -7.21 5.35 -5.43
C GLU A 3 -6.69 6.08 -6.67
N LYS A 4 -6.06 7.24 -6.45
CA LYS A 4 -5.49 8.10 -7.50
C LYS A 4 -4.02 8.41 -7.18
N LEU A 5 -3.19 7.38 -7.10
CA LEU A 5 -1.78 7.51 -6.77
C LEU A 5 -0.98 8.28 -7.82
N SER A 6 -1.45 8.37 -9.07
CA SER A 6 -0.78 9.14 -10.14
C SER A 6 -0.57 10.61 -9.76
N PHE A 7 -1.39 11.17 -8.87
CA PHE A 7 -1.25 12.52 -8.34
C PHE A 7 0.07 12.72 -7.55
N PHE A 8 0.58 11.66 -6.91
CA PHE A 8 1.78 11.69 -6.10
C PHE A 8 3.01 11.09 -6.79
N LEU A 9 2.98 10.86 -8.11
CA LEU A 9 4.13 10.28 -8.82
C LEU A 9 5.04 11.36 -9.40
N ASP A 10 6.35 11.18 -9.18
CA ASP A 10 7.39 11.82 -9.99
C ASP A 10 7.63 10.97 -11.24
N PHE A 11 7.11 11.42 -12.40
CA PHE A 11 7.27 10.70 -13.66
C PHE A 11 8.71 10.65 -14.19
N THR A 12 9.65 11.37 -13.57
CA THR A 12 11.09 11.23 -13.87
C THR A 12 11.74 10.07 -13.09
N ASP A 13 11.11 9.64 -11.99
CA ASP A 13 11.54 8.48 -11.21
C ASP A 13 10.92 7.20 -11.75
N ARG A 14 11.71 6.43 -12.50
CA ARG A 14 11.28 5.14 -13.05
C ARG A 14 11.05 4.07 -12.00
N SER A 15 11.55 4.22 -10.77
CA SER A 15 11.40 3.20 -9.73
C SER A 15 9.96 3.11 -9.21
N THR A 16 9.16 4.16 -9.37
CA THR A 16 7.78 4.26 -8.88
C THR A 16 6.78 4.53 -10.01
N SER A 17 7.13 5.37 -11.00
CA SER A 17 6.21 5.80 -12.08
C SER A 17 5.73 4.69 -13.02
N VAL A 18 6.46 3.57 -13.09
CA VAL A 18 6.06 2.40 -13.91
C VAL A 18 5.27 1.36 -13.12
N LEU A 19 5.17 1.52 -11.79
CA LEU A 19 4.54 0.54 -10.90
C LEU A 19 3.15 0.97 -10.47
N PHE A 20 2.97 2.25 -10.16
CA PHE A 20 1.72 2.78 -9.62
C PHE A 20 0.84 3.39 -10.71
N GLY A 21 -0.47 3.26 -10.51
CA GLY A 21 -1.49 3.84 -11.38
C GLY A 21 -2.77 4.14 -10.59
N ASP A 22 -3.78 4.62 -11.29
CA ASP A 22 -5.07 4.94 -10.72
C ASP A 22 -6.05 3.78 -10.93
N GLY A 23 -6.95 3.55 -9.97
CA GLY A 23 -7.91 2.46 -10.06
C GLY A 23 -9.07 2.59 -9.08
N ALA A 24 -10.20 1.99 -9.44
CA ALA A 24 -11.36 1.90 -8.56
C ALA A 24 -12.06 0.55 -8.74
N GLY A 25 -12.68 0.07 -7.67
CA GLY A 25 -13.47 -1.16 -7.64
C GLY A 25 -14.55 -1.12 -6.57
N ALA A 26 -15.64 -1.85 -6.78
CA ALA A 26 -16.73 -1.96 -5.82
C ALA A 26 -17.20 -3.43 -5.76
N VAL A 27 -17.65 -3.83 -4.58
CA VAL A 27 -18.26 -5.15 -4.34
C VAL A 27 -19.59 -4.92 -3.62
N VAL A 28 -20.62 -5.65 -4.04
CA VAL A 28 -21.88 -5.75 -3.31
C VAL A 28 -21.90 -7.12 -2.63
N LEU A 29 -22.13 -7.13 -1.32
CA LEU A 29 -22.18 -8.34 -0.53
C LEU A 29 -23.59 -8.50 0.03
N GLU A 30 -24.07 -9.73 0.00
CA GLU A 30 -25.34 -10.14 0.58
C GLU A 30 -25.13 -11.44 1.36
N ALA A 31 -25.94 -11.66 2.39
CA ALA A 31 -25.99 -12.95 3.06
C ALA A 31 -26.52 -14.03 2.10
N SER A 32 -26.08 -15.27 2.29
CA SER A 32 -26.54 -16.41 1.48
C SER A 32 -26.82 -17.60 2.38
N ASP A 33 -27.86 -18.36 2.04
CA ASP A 33 -28.17 -19.64 2.69
C ASP A 33 -27.39 -20.82 2.08
N ALA A 34 -26.59 -20.59 1.03
CA ALA A 34 -25.74 -21.61 0.42
C ALA A 34 -24.47 -21.85 1.25
N ASP A 35 -24.05 -23.12 1.36
CA ASP A 35 -22.79 -23.48 2.00
C ASP A 35 -21.60 -22.75 1.34
N GLY A 36 -20.83 -22.01 2.14
CA GLY A 36 -19.67 -21.23 1.67
C GLY A 36 -19.52 -19.90 2.42
N GLY A 37 -18.74 -18.98 1.84
CA GLY A 37 -18.53 -17.64 2.36
C GLY A 37 -17.11 -17.36 2.84
N LEU A 38 -16.96 -16.32 3.67
CA LEU A 38 -15.68 -15.95 4.27
C LEU A 38 -15.31 -16.98 5.35
N LEU A 39 -14.26 -17.77 5.09
CA LEU A 39 -13.83 -18.83 6.01
C LEU A 39 -12.93 -18.31 7.13
N ALA A 40 -12.02 -17.41 6.80
CA ALA A 40 -11.08 -16.80 7.73
C ALA A 40 -10.59 -15.44 7.19
N SER A 41 -10.08 -14.59 8.08
CA SER A 41 -9.44 -13.32 7.74
C SER A 41 -8.34 -13.04 8.77
N GLU A 42 -7.17 -12.64 8.29
CA GLU A 42 -6.05 -12.19 9.12
C GLU A 42 -5.62 -10.80 8.65
N LEU A 43 -5.41 -9.90 9.61
CA LEU A 43 -5.00 -8.52 9.36
C LEU A 43 -3.87 -8.13 10.33
N GLY A 44 -2.77 -7.62 9.78
CA GLY A 44 -1.59 -7.22 10.54
C GLY A 44 -1.02 -5.86 10.11
N THR A 45 -0.23 -5.26 10.99
CA THR A 45 0.49 -4.01 10.72
C THR A 45 1.79 -3.95 11.52
N ASP A 46 2.84 -3.40 10.91
CA ASP A 46 4.09 -3.05 11.58
C ASP A 46 4.46 -1.61 11.23
N GLY A 47 4.09 -0.68 12.12
CA GLY A 47 4.35 0.75 11.95
C GLY A 47 5.84 1.11 12.00
N SER A 48 6.71 0.24 12.50
CA SER A 48 8.16 0.52 12.55
C SER A 48 8.78 0.61 11.14
N GLN A 49 8.11 0.02 10.15
CA GLN A 49 8.54 0.00 8.75
C GLN A 49 7.97 1.14 7.91
N ALA A 50 7.23 2.09 8.50
CA ALA A 50 6.55 3.16 7.75
C ALA A 50 7.48 3.98 6.81
N GLY A 51 8.79 4.00 7.08
CA GLY A 51 9.76 4.72 6.26
C GLY A 51 10.12 4.09 4.91
N ILE A 52 9.84 2.80 4.69
CA ILE A 52 10.25 2.08 3.47
C ILE A 52 9.26 2.25 2.30
N LEU A 53 8.01 2.65 2.59
CA LEU A 53 7.01 2.99 1.58
C LEU A 53 6.08 4.09 2.14
N CYS A 54 6.26 5.32 1.67
CA CYS A 54 5.52 6.48 2.19
C CYS A 54 5.48 7.63 1.18
N VAL A 55 4.64 8.63 1.43
CA VAL A 55 4.73 9.92 0.73
C VAL A 55 5.58 10.86 1.60
N ARG A 56 6.79 11.18 1.13
CA ARG A 56 7.69 12.09 1.85
C ARG A 56 7.29 13.55 1.62
N HIS A 57 7.63 14.42 2.55
CA HIS A 57 7.42 15.88 2.45
C HIS A 57 5.94 16.22 2.23
N SER A 58 5.06 15.49 2.92
CA SER A 58 3.61 15.61 2.87
C SER A 58 3.03 15.47 4.27
N GLY A 59 1.79 15.91 4.47
CA GLY A 59 1.12 15.89 5.77
C GLY A 59 1.63 16.96 6.74
N THR A 60 1.25 16.83 8.01
CA THR A 60 1.53 17.83 9.06
C THR A 60 2.85 17.60 9.80
N GLU A 61 3.41 16.39 9.71
CA GLU A 61 4.66 16.04 10.39
C GLU A 61 5.90 16.52 9.62
N ASP A 62 5.78 16.75 8.32
CA ASP A 62 6.91 17.05 7.46
C ASP A 62 6.92 18.52 7.00
N ASN A 63 8.10 19.10 6.82
CA ASN A 63 8.22 20.49 6.36
C ASN A 63 8.03 20.53 4.84
N VAL A 64 6.77 20.65 4.42
CA VAL A 64 6.36 20.70 3.00
C VAL A 64 7.12 21.77 2.21
N ALA A 65 7.58 22.85 2.85
CA ALA A 65 8.30 23.94 2.17
C ALA A 65 9.80 23.64 1.89
N ALA A 66 10.36 22.56 2.47
CA ALA A 66 11.80 22.29 2.46
C ALA A 66 12.29 21.42 1.29
N SER A 67 11.39 20.83 0.49
CA SER A 67 11.75 19.87 -0.55
C SER A 67 11.02 20.13 -1.85
N THR A 68 11.70 19.94 -2.97
CA THR A 68 11.12 19.99 -4.32
C THR A 68 10.68 18.61 -4.83
N ARG A 69 10.95 17.54 -4.07
CA ARG A 69 10.61 16.15 -4.42
C ARG A 69 9.46 15.66 -3.56
N HIS A 70 8.25 16.02 -3.99
CA HIS A 70 7.01 15.46 -3.46
C HIS A 70 6.68 14.19 -4.24
N GLY A 71 6.39 13.12 -3.52
CA GLY A 71 5.85 11.93 -4.17
C GLY A 71 6.05 10.65 -3.38
N VAL A 72 5.54 9.57 -3.94
CA VAL A 72 5.69 8.23 -3.39
C VAL A 72 7.18 7.86 -3.36
N TYR A 73 7.67 7.54 -2.17
CA TYR A 73 8.98 6.95 -1.93
C TYR A 73 8.80 5.47 -1.65
N MET A 74 9.65 4.64 -2.28
CA MET A 74 9.67 3.20 -2.05
C MET A 74 11.09 2.67 -2.03
N GLU A 75 11.45 1.95 -0.96
CA GLU A 75 12.66 1.14 -0.88
C GLU A 75 12.30 -0.32 -1.21
N GLY A 76 12.30 -0.62 -2.51
CA GLY A 76 11.65 -1.81 -3.05
C GLY A 76 12.16 -3.15 -2.51
N GLN A 77 13.45 -3.26 -2.17
CA GLN A 77 14.01 -4.51 -1.64
C GLN A 77 13.48 -4.80 -0.23
N SER A 78 13.44 -3.80 0.64
CA SER A 78 12.84 -3.95 1.97
C SER A 78 11.34 -4.18 1.91
N VAL A 79 10.61 -3.46 1.05
CA VAL A 79 9.16 -3.68 0.84
C VAL A 79 8.89 -5.12 0.40
N PHE A 80 9.65 -5.63 -0.56
CA PHE A 80 9.49 -6.99 -1.06
C PHE A 80 9.76 -8.03 0.04
N ARG A 81 10.86 -7.89 0.79
CA ARG A 81 11.21 -8.82 1.86
C ARG A 81 10.14 -8.86 2.94
N LEU A 82 9.70 -7.69 3.40
CA LEU A 82 8.64 -7.56 4.40
C LEU A 82 7.33 -8.19 3.91
N ALA A 83 6.95 -7.92 2.66
CA ALA A 83 5.73 -8.48 2.08
C ALA A 83 5.77 -10.01 2.01
N VAL A 84 6.89 -10.61 1.60
CA VAL A 84 7.02 -12.07 1.51
C VAL A 84 6.96 -12.72 2.89
N GLU A 85 7.68 -12.20 3.88
CA GLU A 85 7.67 -12.72 5.25
C GLU A 85 6.28 -12.58 5.89
N ALA A 86 5.69 -11.38 5.84
CA ALA A 86 4.38 -11.12 6.44
C ALA A 86 3.25 -11.92 5.78
N MET A 87 3.25 -12.06 4.45
CA MET A 87 2.26 -12.89 3.75
C MET A 87 2.44 -14.38 4.04
N GLY A 88 3.68 -14.85 4.21
CA GLY A 88 3.97 -16.21 4.64
C GLY A 88 3.38 -16.50 6.02
N ASP A 89 3.65 -15.62 6.98
CA ASP A 89 3.13 -15.73 8.35
C ASP A 89 1.61 -15.64 8.41
N ALA A 90 1.00 -14.69 7.68
CA ALA A 90 -0.45 -14.53 7.65
C ALA A 90 -1.14 -15.77 7.07
N SER A 91 -0.58 -16.36 6.00
CA SER A 91 -1.11 -17.57 5.37
C SER A 91 -1.08 -18.79 6.29
N ALA A 92 -0.14 -18.86 7.23
CA ALA A 92 -0.06 -19.96 8.19
C ALA A 92 -1.07 -19.85 9.35
N ARG A 93 -1.74 -18.70 9.51
CA ARG A 93 -2.69 -18.42 10.59
C ARG A 93 -4.15 -18.59 10.19
N VAL A 94 -4.44 -18.77 8.90
CA VAL A 94 -5.77 -18.92 8.32
C VAL A 94 -5.97 -20.25 7.62
#